data_AF-A0A8H8CHJ0-F1
#
_entry.id   AF-A0A8H8CHJ0-F1
#
_cell.length_a   1.000
_cell.length_b   1.000
_cell.length_c   1.000
_cell.angle_alpha   90.00
_cell.angle_beta   90.00
_cell.angle_gamma   90.00
#
_symmetry.space_group_name_H-M   'P 1'
#
loop_
_entity.id
_entity.type
_entity.pdbx_description
1 polymer ?
#
loop_
_entity_poly.entity_id
_entity_poly.type
_entity_poly.pdbx_seq_one_letter_code
_entity_poly.pdbx_strand_id
1 'polypeptide(L)'
;MLFSSILTVVFASLARTTLAQDQFGNIVYDAIHNATAITGTWSSGSKAVRTGQGFANPANMTFNYPKTTGISYSFTDDGFYEISRYRFNSNGSEPTCITGVIAWSHGKYTLNANGSISMSPFEDGFQQVQDPCAAISNFIEPFTTPEYYKGWRIFMDASQGPKLHMFQFDGTPLAPMFQVSVTPNMLPTQLLRNTDEPVIQRRSSAQGTSGSQWKAGVVAGAGLALISSTISML
;
A
#
# COMPACT_ATOMS: atom_id res chain seq x y z
N MET A 1 -36.38 11.85 -48.64
CA MET A 1 -35.69 11.03 -47.62
C MET A 1 -34.42 11.73 -47.10
N LEU A 2 -34.52 13.01 -46.69
CA LEU A 2 -33.35 13.79 -46.23
C LEU A 2 -33.62 14.60 -44.94
N PHE A 3 -34.83 14.55 -44.39
CA PHE A 3 -35.22 15.36 -43.23
C PHE A 3 -35.17 14.61 -41.89
N SER A 4 -34.99 13.28 -41.87
CA SER A 4 -34.94 12.51 -40.62
C SER A 4 -33.54 12.43 -39.98
N SER A 5 -32.48 12.82 -40.69
CA SER A 5 -31.10 12.65 -40.21
C SER A 5 -30.53 13.87 -39.48
N ILE A 6 -31.23 15.00 -39.47
CA ILE A 6 -30.76 16.24 -38.80
C ILE A 6 -31.20 16.25 -37.32
N LEU A 7 -32.31 15.59 -36.99
CA LEU A 7 -32.87 15.63 -35.63
C LEU A 7 -32.05 14.82 -34.61
N THR A 8 -31.31 13.80 -35.04
CA THR A 8 -30.46 12.98 -34.16
C THR A 8 -29.14 13.65 -33.78
N VAL A 9 -28.62 14.57 -34.61
CA VAL A 9 -27.37 15.30 -34.29
C VAL A 9 -27.63 16.41 -33.26
N VAL A 10 -28.82 17.00 -33.25
CA VAL A 10 -29.19 18.06 -32.29
C VAL A 10 -29.42 17.53 -30.87
N PHE A 11 -29.84 16.26 -30.72
CA PHE A 11 -29.96 15.64 -29.39
C PHE A 11 -28.61 15.20 -28.80
N ALA A 12 -27.59 14.94 -29.63
CA ALA A 12 -26.24 14.62 -29.16
C ALA A 12 -25.46 15.85 -28.68
N SER A 13 -25.79 17.06 -29.16
CA SER A 13 -25.20 18.32 -28.66
C SER A 13 -25.84 18.84 -27.36
N LEU A 14 -26.94 18.21 -26.91
CA LEU A 14 -27.52 18.40 -25.58
C LEU A 14 -27.00 17.40 -24.55
N ALA A 15 -26.04 16.54 -24.92
CA ALA A 15 -25.22 15.86 -23.93
C ALA A 15 -24.50 16.95 -23.13
N ARG A 16 -25.04 17.25 -21.95
CA ARG A 16 -24.38 18.06 -20.95
C ARG A 16 -23.00 17.44 -20.80
N THR A 17 -21.98 18.15 -21.26
CA THR A 17 -20.64 17.99 -20.75
C THR A 17 -20.79 18.17 -19.24
N THR A 18 -20.80 17.05 -18.50
CA THR A 18 -20.62 17.10 -17.07
C THR A 18 -19.22 17.66 -16.89
N LEU A 19 -19.14 18.98 -16.69
CA LEU A 19 -17.91 19.66 -16.32
C LEU A 19 -17.49 19.06 -14.98
N ALA A 20 -16.60 18.09 -15.02
CA ALA A 20 -15.86 17.58 -13.87
C ALA A 20 -14.70 18.53 -13.51
N GLN A 21 -14.84 19.83 -13.79
CA GLN A 21 -13.83 20.85 -13.54
C GLN A 21 -14.49 22.00 -12.78
N ASP A 22 -13.96 22.23 -11.56
CA ASP A 22 -14.14 23.39 -10.66
C ASP A 22 -15.24 23.36 -9.57
N GLN A 23 -15.87 22.23 -9.27
CA GLN A 23 -16.99 22.19 -8.30
C GLN A 23 -16.65 22.29 -6.80
N PHE A 24 -15.39 22.48 -6.43
CA PHE A 24 -15.03 22.72 -5.03
C PHE A 24 -14.29 24.06 -4.95
N GLY A 25 -15.03 25.17 -4.89
CA GLY A 25 -14.46 26.45 -4.44
C GLY A 25 -13.86 26.31 -3.02
N ASN A 26 -13.43 27.41 -2.39
CA ASN A 26 -13.01 27.36 -0.99
C ASN A 26 -14.02 26.56 -0.15
N ILE A 27 -13.56 25.61 0.67
CA ILE A 27 -14.49 24.84 1.50
C ILE A 27 -15.24 25.84 2.36
N VAL A 28 -16.56 25.86 2.17
CA VAL A 28 -17.45 26.49 3.12
C VAL A 28 -17.58 25.47 4.24
N TYR A 29 -17.00 25.78 5.41
CA TYR A 29 -17.19 25.00 6.62
C TYR A 29 -18.64 25.13 7.11
N ASP A 30 -19.53 24.49 6.37
CA ASP A 30 -20.95 24.39 6.61
C ASP A 30 -21.25 23.16 7.50
N ALA A 31 -22.53 22.88 7.72
CA ALA A 31 -22.96 21.75 8.54
C ALA A 31 -22.46 20.38 8.03
N ILE A 32 -21.98 20.25 6.79
CA ILE A 32 -21.42 19.00 6.25
C ILE A 32 -19.97 18.82 6.72
N HIS A 33 -19.18 19.89 6.73
CA HIS A 33 -17.80 19.86 7.23
C HIS A 33 -17.73 20.02 8.76
N ASN A 34 -18.80 20.51 9.37
CA ASN A 34 -18.96 20.75 10.81
C ASN A 34 -19.92 19.74 11.48
N ALA A 35 -20.35 18.69 10.77
CA ALA A 35 -21.20 17.64 11.35
C ALA A 35 -20.51 16.97 12.54
N THR A 36 -19.20 16.69 12.37
CA THR A 36 -18.23 16.29 13.40
C THR A 36 -16.84 16.73 12.95
N ALA A 37 -15.86 16.79 13.86
CA ALA A 37 -14.47 16.86 13.46
C ALA A 37 -14.09 15.65 12.58
N ILE A 38 -13.14 15.82 11.66
CA ILE A 38 -12.56 14.70 10.89
C ILE A 38 -11.76 13.75 11.79
N THR A 39 -11.41 14.21 12.99
CA THR A 39 -10.71 13.47 14.03
C THR A 39 -11.43 12.18 14.38
N GLY A 40 -10.65 11.12 14.59
CA GLY A 40 -11.12 9.77 14.86
C GLY A 40 -10.67 8.78 13.80
N THR A 41 -11.19 7.56 13.90
CA THR A 41 -10.89 6.45 13.00
C THR A 41 -12.07 6.21 12.08
N TRP A 42 -11.79 6.10 10.78
CA TRP A 42 -12.75 5.86 9.71
C TRP A 42 -12.40 4.58 8.99
N SER A 43 -13.40 3.77 8.62
CA SER A 43 -13.17 2.52 7.89
C SER A 43 -14.28 2.23 6.88
N SER A 44 -13.90 1.69 5.73
CA SER A 44 -14.83 1.33 4.64
C SER A 44 -15.40 -0.09 4.78
N GLY A 45 -16.47 -0.37 4.03
CA GLY A 45 -17.00 -1.73 3.87
C GLY A 45 -17.49 -2.34 5.18
N SER A 46 -17.00 -3.54 5.50
CA SER A 46 -17.34 -4.28 6.74
C SER A 46 -16.69 -3.71 8.01
N LYS A 47 -15.86 -2.66 7.87
CA LYS A 47 -15.08 -2.05 8.96
C LYS A 47 -13.99 -2.97 9.54
N ALA A 48 -13.57 -3.98 8.79
CA ALA A 48 -12.54 -4.95 9.21
C ALA A 48 -11.11 -4.41 9.07
N VAL A 49 -10.84 -3.58 8.05
CA VAL A 49 -9.56 -2.87 7.94
C VAL A 49 -9.59 -1.71 8.93
N ARG A 50 -8.65 -1.66 9.86
CA ARG A 50 -8.55 -0.60 10.87
C ARG A 50 -7.10 -0.18 11.02
N THR A 51 -6.87 1.09 11.31
CA THR A 51 -5.57 1.60 11.74
C THR A 51 -5.20 1.06 13.14
N GLY A 52 -3.92 1.13 13.48
CA GLY A 52 -3.32 0.77 14.75
C GLY A 52 -2.54 -0.56 14.72
N GLN A 53 -2.09 -0.96 15.91
CA GLN A 53 -1.27 -2.17 16.15
C GLN A 53 -1.91 -3.48 15.64
N GLY A 54 -3.23 -3.49 15.48
CA GLY A 54 -3.98 -4.62 14.94
C GLY A 54 -3.80 -4.83 13.44
N PHE A 55 -3.18 -3.90 12.70
CA PHE A 55 -3.03 -3.97 11.24
C PHE A 55 -1.58 -4.09 10.77
N ALA A 56 -0.68 -3.24 11.29
CA ALA A 56 0.73 -3.25 10.92
C ALA A 56 1.62 -3.42 12.16
N ASN A 57 2.76 -4.09 11.97
CA ASN A 57 3.86 -4.13 12.91
C ASN A 57 5.11 -3.58 12.21
N PRO A 58 5.40 -2.27 12.35
CA PRO A 58 6.53 -1.64 11.68
C PRO A 58 7.89 -2.19 12.09
N ALA A 59 8.05 -2.64 13.34
CA ALA A 59 9.33 -3.18 13.83
C ALA A 59 9.81 -4.39 13.02
N ASN A 60 8.88 -5.22 12.56
CA ASN A 60 9.16 -6.41 11.76
C ASN A 60 8.74 -6.27 10.29
N MET A 61 8.22 -5.10 9.89
CA MET A 61 7.62 -4.86 8.56
C MET A 61 6.56 -5.92 8.17
N THR A 62 5.71 -6.32 9.12
CA THR A 62 4.67 -7.34 8.86
C THR A 62 3.27 -6.78 9.00
N PHE A 63 2.30 -7.39 8.31
CA PHE A 63 0.89 -7.07 8.42
C PHE A 63 0.08 -8.19 9.10
N ASN A 64 -0.96 -7.77 9.82
CA ASN A 64 -2.03 -8.63 10.30
C ASN A 64 -3.20 -8.52 9.32
N TYR A 65 -3.40 -9.53 8.50
CA TYR A 65 -4.38 -9.49 7.41
C TYR A 65 -5.82 -9.45 7.92
N PRO A 66 -6.59 -8.41 7.57
CA PRO A 66 -8.02 -8.37 7.86
C PRO A 66 -8.77 -9.42 7.04
N LYS A 67 -9.91 -9.90 7.57
CA LYS A 67 -10.75 -10.90 6.90
C LYS A 67 -11.36 -10.42 5.57
N THR A 68 -11.49 -9.10 5.39
CA THR A 68 -12.03 -8.48 4.18
C THR A 68 -11.20 -7.26 3.79
N THR A 69 -11.19 -6.93 2.51
CA THR A 69 -10.56 -5.72 2.00
C THR A 69 -11.27 -4.44 2.44
N GLY A 70 -10.55 -3.33 2.31
CA GLY A 70 -11.02 -2.02 2.69
C GLY A 70 -9.88 -1.03 2.87
N ILE A 71 -10.25 0.19 3.23
CA ILE A 71 -9.35 1.27 3.60
C ILE A 71 -9.79 1.82 4.95
N SER A 72 -8.82 2.32 5.71
CA SER A 72 -9.06 2.99 6.99
C SER A 72 -8.08 4.13 7.16
N TYR A 73 -8.56 5.21 7.77
CA TYR A 73 -7.79 6.41 8.08
C TYR A 73 -8.06 6.79 9.52
N SER A 74 -7.01 7.16 10.24
CA SER A 74 -7.12 7.85 11.52
C SER A 74 -6.59 9.26 11.39
N PHE A 75 -7.29 10.22 12.00
CA PHE A 75 -6.89 11.62 12.07
C PHE A 75 -6.90 12.07 13.53
N THR A 76 -5.87 12.82 13.90
CA THR A 76 -5.68 13.40 15.23
C THR A 76 -5.79 14.92 15.18
N ASP A 77 -6.22 15.55 16.27
CA ASP A 77 -6.38 17.01 16.33
C ASP A 77 -5.05 17.77 16.22
N ASP A 78 -3.93 17.13 16.55
CA ASP A 78 -2.57 17.67 16.44
C ASP A 78 -1.94 17.47 15.05
N GLY A 79 -2.71 17.01 14.07
CA GLY A 79 -2.31 17.02 12.66
C GLY A 79 -1.56 15.79 12.19
N PHE A 80 -1.66 14.66 12.91
CA PHE A 80 -1.16 13.37 12.44
C PHE A 80 -2.24 12.47 11.86
N TYR A 81 -1.83 11.65 10.89
CA TYR A 81 -2.69 10.67 10.26
C TYR A 81 -2.04 9.29 10.22
N GLU A 82 -2.86 8.26 10.10
CA GLU A 82 -2.44 6.91 9.70
C GLU A 82 -3.38 6.36 8.64
N ILE A 83 -2.84 5.59 7.71
CA ILE A 83 -3.52 4.91 6.62
C ILE A 83 -3.29 3.40 6.75
N SER A 84 -4.38 2.64 6.69
CA SER A 84 -4.37 1.19 6.49
C SER A 84 -5.15 0.85 5.23
N ARG A 85 -4.53 0.16 4.28
CA ARG A 85 -5.18 -0.26 3.03
C ARG A 85 -4.96 -1.73 2.78
N TYR A 86 -6.03 -2.43 2.48
CA TYR A 86 -5.97 -3.78 1.96
C TYR A 86 -6.88 -3.89 0.74
N ARG A 87 -6.29 -4.07 -0.44
CA ARG A 87 -6.98 -4.00 -1.74
C ARG A 87 -6.54 -5.15 -2.65
N PHE A 88 -7.43 -5.51 -3.56
CA PHE A 88 -7.11 -6.38 -4.69
C PHE A 88 -7.26 -5.59 -5.99
N ASN A 89 -6.37 -5.84 -6.93
CA ASN A 89 -6.51 -5.47 -8.32
C ASN A 89 -6.89 -6.73 -9.11
N SER A 90 -8.03 -6.69 -9.79
CA SER A 90 -8.55 -7.82 -10.55
C SER A 90 -8.01 -7.81 -11.97
N ASN A 91 -7.66 -8.99 -12.49
CA ASN A 91 -7.33 -9.18 -13.90
C ASN A 91 -8.46 -9.98 -14.58
N GLY A 92 -9.30 -9.30 -15.35
CA GLY A 92 -10.45 -9.93 -16.01
C GLY A 92 -10.07 -10.87 -17.16
N SER A 93 -8.88 -10.70 -17.74
CA SER A 93 -8.38 -11.55 -18.81
C SER A 93 -7.73 -12.82 -18.26
N GLU A 94 -7.09 -12.74 -17.10
CA GLU A 94 -6.48 -13.87 -16.40
C GLU A 94 -6.87 -13.85 -14.92
N PRO A 95 -8.01 -14.46 -14.54
CA PRO A 95 -8.53 -14.41 -13.18
C PRO A 95 -7.63 -15.07 -12.12
N THR A 96 -6.68 -15.90 -12.53
CA THR A 96 -5.69 -16.49 -11.62
C THR A 96 -4.57 -15.50 -11.24
N CYS A 97 -4.43 -14.40 -11.98
CA CYS A 97 -3.42 -13.36 -11.80
C CYS A 97 -3.98 -12.10 -11.11
N ILE A 98 -4.58 -12.26 -9.92
CA ILE A 98 -4.99 -11.12 -9.10
C ILE A 98 -3.80 -10.56 -8.31
N THR A 99 -3.73 -9.24 -8.17
CA THR A 99 -2.69 -8.62 -7.32
C THR A 99 -3.31 -8.19 -6.00
N GLY A 100 -2.78 -8.69 -4.88
CA GLY A 100 -3.11 -8.22 -3.53
C GLY A 100 -2.11 -7.17 -3.07
N VAL A 101 -2.59 -6.05 -2.55
CA VAL A 101 -1.75 -5.00 -1.95
C VAL A 101 -2.26 -4.67 -0.56
N ILE A 102 -1.38 -4.81 0.42
CA ILE A 102 -1.61 -4.35 1.79
C ILE A 102 -0.56 -3.30 2.14
N ALA A 103 -1.00 -2.13 2.60
CA ALA A 103 -0.13 -0.98 2.78
C ALA A 103 -0.47 -0.25 4.08
N TRP A 104 0.58 0.23 4.75
CA TRP A 104 0.50 1.08 5.91
C TRP A 104 1.43 2.27 5.76
N SER A 105 0.93 3.45 6.12
CA SER A 105 1.70 4.69 6.13
C SER A 105 1.09 5.64 7.16
N HIS A 106 1.91 6.48 7.76
CA HIS A 106 1.49 7.48 8.74
C HIS A 106 2.37 8.71 8.62
N GLY A 107 1.93 9.83 9.17
CA GLY A 107 2.65 11.08 9.04
C GLY A 107 1.83 12.28 9.47
N LYS A 108 2.11 13.44 8.85
CA LYS A 108 1.41 14.69 9.11
C LYS A 108 0.45 15.03 8.00
N TYR A 109 -0.73 15.54 8.35
CA TYR A 109 -1.69 16.04 7.38
C TYR A 109 -2.01 17.51 7.62
N THR A 110 -2.51 18.17 6.58
CA THR A 110 -3.01 19.54 6.64
C THR A 110 -4.33 19.61 5.91
N LEU A 111 -5.33 20.19 6.57
CA LEU A 111 -6.59 20.56 5.93
C LEU A 111 -6.40 21.94 5.31
N ASN A 112 -6.34 21.99 3.99
CA ASN A 112 -6.08 23.21 3.26
C ASN A 112 -7.36 24.07 3.18
N ALA A 113 -7.21 25.39 3.07
CA ALA A 113 -8.34 26.32 2.97
C ALA A 113 -9.22 26.11 1.71
N ASN A 114 -8.65 25.55 0.65
CA ASN A 114 -9.39 25.14 -0.56
C ASN A 114 -10.16 23.82 -0.36
N GLY A 115 -10.06 23.21 0.82
CA GLY A 115 -10.76 21.99 1.17
C GLY A 115 -10.10 20.67 0.80
N SER A 116 -8.90 20.74 0.25
CA SER A 116 -8.08 19.56 0.03
C SER A 116 -7.40 19.09 1.31
N ILE A 117 -6.91 17.85 1.29
CA ILE A 117 -6.04 17.31 2.34
C ILE A 117 -4.68 17.04 1.71
N SER A 118 -3.63 17.62 2.29
CA SER A 118 -2.24 17.27 1.98
C SER A 118 -1.71 16.36 3.06
N MET A 119 -1.10 15.24 2.69
CA MET A 119 -0.53 14.25 3.60
C MET A 119 0.95 14.05 3.28
N SER A 120 1.80 14.28 4.29
CA SER A 120 3.24 14.06 4.23
C SER A 120 3.60 12.88 5.14
N PRO A 121 3.96 11.72 4.58
CA PRO A 121 4.29 10.55 5.38
C PRO A 121 5.61 10.73 6.11
N PHE A 122 5.78 9.96 7.18
CA PHE A 122 7.09 9.61 7.68
C PHE A 122 7.74 8.58 6.75
N GLU A 123 9.06 8.61 6.66
CA GLU A 123 9.83 7.76 5.74
C GLU A 123 9.96 6.31 6.24
N ASP A 124 8.96 5.76 6.94
CA ASP A 124 8.95 4.40 7.50
C ASP A 124 7.78 3.52 7.01
N GLY A 125 6.85 4.10 6.25
CA GLY A 125 5.73 3.39 5.63
C GLY A 125 6.19 2.27 4.69
N PHE A 126 5.38 1.23 4.56
CA PHE A 126 5.68 0.07 3.72
C PHE A 126 4.40 -0.56 3.16
N GLN A 127 4.55 -1.26 2.05
CA GLN A 127 3.50 -2.06 1.47
C GLN A 127 4.01 -3.44 1.08
N GLN A 128 3.15 -4.43 1.17
CA GLN A 128 3.39 -5.76 0.66
C GLN A 128 2.53 -5.98 -0.59
N VAL A 129 3.18 -6.39 -1.66
CA VAL A 129 2.56 -6.71 -2.95
C VAL A 129 2.64 -8.22 -3.16
N GLN A 130 1.50 -8.82 -3.45
CA GLN A 130 1.36 -10.24 -3.76
C GLN A 130 0.80 -10.38 -5.17
N ASP A 131 1.59 -10.93 -6.07
CA ASP A 131 1.24 -11.12 -7.48
C ASP A 131 1.63 -12.53 -7.92
N PRO A 132 0.68 -13.47 -8.03
CA PRO A 132 1.00 -14.87 -8.34
C PRO A 132 1.59 -15.06 -9.75
N CYS A 133 1.49 -14.07 -10.63
CA CYS A 133 1.92 -14.16 -12.01
C CYS A 133 3.16 -13.31 -12.34
N ALA A 134 3.58 -12.45 -11.43
CA ALA A 134 4.86 -11.77 -11.52
C ALA A 134 6.04 -12.71 -11.25
N ALA A 135 7.22 -12.34 -11.73
CA ALA A 135 8.46 -13.08 -11.46
C ALA A 135 8.82 -13.14 -9.96
N ILE A 136 8.42 -12.12 -9.20
CA ILE A 136 8.52 -12.08 -7.74
C ILE A 136 7.09 -11.99 -7.21
N SER A 137 6.62 -13.07 -6.58
CA SER A 137 5.21 -13.21 -6.26
C SER A 137 4.78 -12.60 -4.93
N ASN A 138 5.75 -12.26 -4.08
CA ASN A 138 5.49 -11.63 -2.79
C ASN A 138 6.73 -10.83 -2.36
N PHE A 139 6.58 -9.53 -2.20
CA PHE A 139 7.66 -8.66 -1.73
C PHE A 139 7.09 -7.49 -0.93
N ILE A 140 7.97 -6.88 -0.13
CA ILE A 140 7.67 -5.69 0.66
C ILE A 140 8.57 -4.57 0.15
N GLU A 141 7.99 -3.39 -0.02
CA GLU A 141 8.68 -2.19 -0.46
C GLU A 141 8.25 -0.96 0.35
N PRO A 142 9.05 0.12 0.37
CA PRO A 142 8.68 1.37 1.01
C PRO A 142 7.38 1.96 0.44
N PHE A 143 6.57 2.56 1.31
CA PHE A 143 5.34 3.26 0.94
C PHE A 143 5.32 4.63 1.63
N THR A 144 6.13 5.54 1.08
CA THR A 144 6.39 6.88 1.63
C THR A 144 6.00 7.98 0.65
N THR A 145 5.09 7.67 -0.28
CA THR A 145 4.60 8.64 -1.26
C THR A 145 3.65 9.65 -0.58
N PRO A 146 3.90 10.97 -0.70
CA PRO A 146 2.95 11.99 -0.27
C PRO A 146 1.61 11.86 -0.98
N GLU A 147 0.52 12.11 -0.27
CA GLU A 147 -0.82 12.01 -0.82
C GLU A 147 -1.57 13.33 -0.80
N TYR A 148 -2.32 13.57 -1.87
CA TYR A 148 -3.19 14.73 -2.01
C TYR A 148 -4.62 14.28 -2.32
N TYR A 149 -5.55 14.76 -1.50
CA TYR A 149 -6.98 14.56 -1.70
C TYR A 149 -7.60 15.88 -2.09
N LYS A 150 -8.24 15.94 -3.25
CA LYS A 150 -8.83 17.17 -3.78
C LYS A 150 -9.95 17.72 -2.89
N GLY A 151 -10.64 16.85 -2.17
CA GLY A 151 -11.71 17.25 -1.26
C GLY A 151 -12.09 16.15 -0.28
N TRP A 152 -12.79 16.54 0.78
CA TRP A 152 -13.40 15.64 1.74
C TRP A 152 -14.69 16.24 2.30
N ARG A 153 -15.58 15.40 2.81
CA ARG A 153 -16.88 15.82 3.38
C ARG A 153 -17.43 14.73 4.27
N ILE A 154 -18.10 15.12 5.35
CA ILE A 154 -18.73 14.20 6.31
C ILE A 154 -20.24 14.32 6.20
N PHE A 155 -20.91 13.19 6.04
CA PHE A 155 -22.36 13.12 5.99
C PHE A 155 -22.86 12.28 7.14
N MET A 156 -24.10 12.54 7.55
CA MET A 156 -24.75 11.68 8.53
C MET A 156 -25.53 10.58 7.80
N ASP A 157 -25.10 9.34 7.96
CA ASP A 157 -25.82 8.17 7.47
C ASP A 157 -26.85 7.70 8.50
N ALA A 158 -28.10 7.54 8.07
CA ALA A 158 -29.21 7.18 8.97
C ALA A 158 -29.02 5.82 9.66
N SER A 159 -28.22 4.92 9.07
CA SER A 159 -28.02 3.57 9.58
C SER A 159 -26.67 3.35 10.25
N GLN A 160 -25.62 4.00 9.75
CA GLN A 160 -24.25 3.70 10.15
C GLN A 160 -23.53 4.84 10.87
N GLY A 161 -24.15 6.02 11.00
CA GLY A 161 -23.54 7.15 11.68
C GLY A 161 -22.78 8.09 10.73
N PRO A 162 -21.78 8.85 11.25
CA PRO A 162 -20.96 9.72 10.44
C PRO A 162 -20.22 8.94 9.34
N LYS A 163 -20.25 9.49 8.13
CA LYS A 163 -19.70 8.91 6.90
C LYS A 163 -18.77 9.91 6.21
N LEU A 164 -17.49 9.59 6.15
CA LEU A 164 -16.45 10.35 5.48
C LEU A 164 -16.34 9.95 4.00
N HIS A 165 -16.49 10.92 3.11
CA HIS A 165 -16.21 10.81 1.69
C HIS A 165 -14.98 11.66 1.36
N MET A 166 -13.95 11.03 0.81
CA MET A 166 -12.73 11.69 0.32
C MET A 166 -12.62 11.49 -1.19
N PHE A 167 -11.98 12.45 -1.86
CA PHE A 167 -11.80 12.45 -3.31
C PHE A 167 -10.31 12.49 -3.63
N GLN A 168 -9.85 11.58 -4.47
CA GLN A 168 -8.48 11.52 -4.95
C GLN A 168 -8.10 12.82 -5.71
N PHE A 169 -6.82 12.96 -6.07
CA PHE A 169 -6.32 14.16 -6.76
C PHE A 169 -7.08 14.46 -8.08
N ASP A 170 -7.56 13.42 -8.77
CA ASP A 170 -8.33 13.47 -10.01
C ASP A 170 -9.84 13.73 -9.78
N GLY A 171 -10.28 13.75 -8.51
CA GLY A 171 -11.69 13.88 -8.13
C GLY A 171 -12.44 12.55 -8.06
N THR A 172 -11.81 11.41 -8.36
CA THR A 172 -12.43 10.09 -8.20
C THR A 172 -12.68 9.83 -6.70
N PRO A 173 -13.91 9.45 -6.30
CA PRO A 173 -14.19 9.19 -4.89
C PRO A 173 -13.41 7.97 -4.39
N LEU A 174 -12.89 8.06 -3.17
CA LEU A 174 -12.50 6.88 -2.41
C LEU A 174 -13.74 6.09 -1.97
N ALA A 175 -13.52 4.83 -1.59
CA ALA A 175 -14.55 4.04 -0.95
C ALA A 175 -15.10 4.79 0.28
N PRO A 176 -16.42 4.88 0.45
CA PRO A 176 -17.01 5.60 1.58
C PRO A 176 -16.59 4.93 2.90
N MET A 177 -16.27 5.76 3.89
CA MET A 177 -15.79 5.29 5.18
C MET A 177 -16.74 5.75 6.28
N PHE A 178 -16.95 4.91 7.28
CA PHE A 178 -17.79 5.22 8.44
C PHE A 178 -16.92 5.36 9.66
N GLN A 179 -17.31 6.25 10.58
CA GLN A 179 -16.58 6.43 11.82
C GLN A 179 -16.71 5.16 12.66
N VAL A 180 -15.58 4.57 13.03
CA VAL A 180 -15.53 3.38 13.91
C VAL A 180 -15.12 3.75 15.33
N SER A 181 -14.45 4.89 15.52
CA SER A 181 -14.06 5.43 16.81
C SER A 181 -13.92 6.94 16.70
N VAL A 182 -14.44 7.67 17.69
CA VAL A 182 -14.24 9.13 17.81
C VAL A 182 -12.81 9.47 18.24
N THR A 183 -12.16 8.56 18.96
CA THR A 183 -10.74 8.66 19.30
C THR A 183 -9.91 7.99 18.20
N PRO A 184 -8.88 8.64 17.65
CA PRO A 184 -8.00 8.03 16.65
C PRO A 184 -7.30 6.81 17.23
N ASN A 185 -7.33 5.70 16.49
CA ASN A 185 -6.62 4.48 16.82
C ASN A 185 -5.52 4.28 15.79
N MET A 186 -4.29 4.63 16.14
CA MET A 186 -3.13 4.58 15.25
C MET A 186 -1.88 4.24 16.06
N LEU A 187 -0.81 3.85 15.37
CA LEU A 187 0.52 3.66 15.96
C LEU A 187 1.12 5.01 16.41
N PRO A 188 2.22 5.01 17.18
CA PRO A 188 2.80 6.25 17.70
C PRO A 188 3.21 7.22 16.58
N THR A 189 2.95 8.52 16.78
CA THR A 189 3.10 9.62 15.82
C THR A 189 4.55 10.11 15.67
N GLN A 190 5.47 9.18 15.49
CA GLN A 190 6.91 9.41 15.32
C GLN A 190 7.49 8.42 14.31
N LEU A 191 8.72 8.65 13.86
CA LEU A 191 9.41 7.66 13.05
C LEU A 191 9.60 6.36 13.84
N LEU A 192 9.09 5.23 13.32
CA LEU A 192 9.10 3.93 13.99
C LEU A 192 10.21 3.01 13.49
N ARG A 193 10.92 3.41 12.44
CA ARG A 193 11.97 2.61 11.81
C ARG A 193 12.97 3.50 11.06
N ASN A 194 14.25 3.14 11.12
CA ASN A 194 15.28 3.77 10.29
C ASN A 194 15.29 3.10 8.91
N THR A 195 15.12 3.87 7.85
CA THR A 195 14.97 3.37 6.47
C THR A 195 16.21 3.55 5.61
N ASP A 196 17.36 3.85 6.23
CA ASP A 196 18.67 3.92 5.56
C ASP A 196 19.20 2.56 5.06
N GLU A 197 18.45 1.46 5.22
CA GLU A 197 18.87 0.10 4.90
C GLU A 197 18.08 -0.48 3.70
N PRO A 198 18.71 -0.79 2.56
CA PRO A 198 18.07 -1.46 1.45
C PRO A 198 17.77 -2.93 1.80
N VAL A 199 16.51 -3.25 2.10
CA VAL A 199 16.07 -4.63 2.39
C VAL A 199 15.92 -5.41 1.08
N ILE A 200 17.02 -6.01 0.58
CA ILE A 200 16.93 -7.15 -0.32
C ILE A 200 16.83 -8.43 0.53
N GLN A 201 15.62 -8.81 0.93
CA GLN A 201 15.37 -10.15 1.48
C GLN A 201 15.34 -11.18 0.36
N ARG A 202 16.52 -11.60 -0.12
CA ARG A 202 16.67 -12.82 -0.91
C ARG A 202 16.41 -14.03 -0.01
N ARG A 203 15.17 -14.52 0.05
CA ARG A 203 14.92 -15.91 0.45
C ARG A 203 15.27 -16.83 -0.70
N SER A 204 16.54 -17.26 -0.78
CA SER A 204 16.87 -18.45 -1.56
C SER A 204 16.48 -19.69 -0.76
N SER A 205 15.31 -20.25 -1.05
CA SER A 205 14.93 -21.58 -0.59
C SER A 205 14.62 -22.47 -1.79
N ALA A 206 15.69 -22.93 -2.43
CA ALA A 206 15.81 -24.08 -3.33
C ALA A 206 17.33 -24.24 -3.54
N GLN A 207 18.00 -25.39 -3.48
CA GLN A 207 17.62 -26.74 -3.85
C GLN A 207 18.75 -27.65 -3.28
N GLY A 208 18.44 -28.82 -2.71
CA GLY A 208 18.71 -30.04 -3.45
C GLY A 208 19.76 -30.92 -2.76
N THR A 209 19.27 -32.02 -2.19
CA THR A 209 20.04 -33.21 -1.81
C THR A 209 20.94 -33.71 -2.94
N SER A 210 22.23 -33.97 -2.68
CA SER A 210 23.03 -35.07 -3.25
C SER A 210 24.51 -34.89 -2.90
N GLY A 211 25.16 -35.90 -2.31
CA GLY A 211 26.60 -35.85 -2.05
C GLY A 211 27.13 -36.96 -1.14
N SER A 212 27.17 -38.18 -1.67
CA SER A 212 27.84 -39.37 -1.15
C SER A 212 29.23 -39.08 -0.54
N GLN A 213 29.43 -39.44 0.74
CA GLN A 213 30.75 -39.47 1.38
C GLN A 213 31.48 -40.77 1.03
N TRP A 214 32.42 -40.70 0.10
CA TRP A 214 33.45 -41.73 -0.09
C TRP A 214 34.57 -41.53 0.94
N LYS A 215 34.78 -42.52 1.81
CA LYS A 215 36.00 -42.62 2.64
C LYS A 215 37.11 -43.24 1.80
N ALA A 216 38.17 -42.48 1.51
CA ALA A 216 39.42 -43.00 0.95
C ALA A 216 40.53 -42.91 2.01
N GLY A 217 41.18 -44.05 2.25
CA GLY A 217 42.13 -44.27 3.35
C GLY A 217 43.49 -43.60 3.17
N VAL A 218 44.12 -43.36 4.32
CA VAL A 218 45.49 -42.85 4.48
C VAL A 218 46.48 -43.99 4.21
N VAL A 219 47.38 -43.81 3.25
CA VAL A 219 48.66 -44.55 3.19
C VAL A 219 49.76 -43.54 2.90
N ALA A 220 50.52 -43.21 3.95
CA ALA A 220 51.78 -42.46 3.86
C ALA A 220 52.92 -43.47 3.64
N GLY A 221 53.54 -43.45 2.47
CA GLY A 221 54.74 -44.22 2.16
C GLY A 221 55.94 -43.30 2.06
N ALA A 222 56.82 -43.33 3.07
CA ALA A 222 58.05 -42.56 3.14
C ALA A 222 59.07 -43.01 2.09
N GLY A 223 59.68 -42.05 1.40
CA GLY A 223 60.74 -42.27 0.43
C GLY A 223 62.05 -42.69 1.08
N LEU A 224 62.66 -43.75 0.54
CA LEU A 224 64.02 -44.18 0.80
C LEU A 224 64.89 -43.77 -0.39
N ALA A 225 65.82 -42.85 -0.13
CA ALA A 225 66.89 -42.49 -1.04
C ALA A 225 68.02 -43.52 -0.96
N LEU A 226 68.50 -44.01 -2.11
CA LEU A 226 69.83 -44.61 -2.23
C LEU A 226 70.55 -44.12 -3.49
N ILE A 227 71.85 -43.98 -3.29
CA ILE A 227 72.88 -43.19 -3.98
C ILE A 227 73.49 -43.97 -5.18
N SER A 228 74.22 -43.20 -6.01
CA SER A 228 75.41 -43.60 -6.81
C SER A 228 75.14 -44.09 -8.24
N SER A 229 75.95 -43.82 -9.28
CA SER A 229 76.96 -42.81 -9.62
C SER A 229 77.51 -43.20 -11.02
N THR A 230 77.86 -42.20 -11.85
CA THR A 230 78.84 -42.19 -12.96
C THR A 230 78.60 -43.03 -14.23
N ILE A 231 78.67 -42.43 -15.43
CA ILE A 231 79.87 -42.29 -16.31
C ILE A 231 79.44 -41.64 -17.66
N SER A 232 80.29 -40.74 -18.17
CA SER A 232 80.22 -40.00 -19.43
C SER A 232 80.40 -40.84 -20.71
N MET A 233 79.87 -40.32 -21.83
CA MET A 233 80.33 -40.33 -23.25
C MET A 233 79.08 -39.91 -24.07
N LEU A 234 79.05 -38.91 -24.95
CA LEU A 234 80.00 -38.24 -25.83
C LEU A 234 79.62 -36.75 -25.96
#